data_AF-A0A730MT44-F1
#
_entry.id   AF-A0A730MT44-F1
#
_cell.length_a   1.000
_cell.length_b   1.000
_cell.length_c   1.000
_cell.angle_alpha   90.00
_cell.angle_beta   90.00
_cell.angle_gamma   90.00
#
_symmetry.space_group_name_H-M   'P 1'
#
loop_
_entity.id
_entity.type
_entity.pdbx_description
1 polymer ?
#
loop_
_entity_poly.entity_id
_entity_poly.type
_entity_poly.pdbx_seq_one_letter_code
_entity_poly.pdbx_strand_id
1 'polypeptide(L)'
;MLNIIRAGIYTSVQDSGRHGFRQSGLSHCGALDKPAFQTANLLVGNDANAPALEITLGQLVVEFENETWFALTGAGCEAQLDDQPVWTGWRLPVKAG
;
A
#
# COMPACT_ATOMS: atom_id res chain seq x y z
N MET A 1 8.67 -3.46 -11.18
CA MET A 1 8.86 -2.09 -10.67
C MET A 1 7.50 -1.39 -10.72
N LEU A 2 7.26 -0.43 -9.84
CA LEU A 2 5.99 0.30 -9.77
C LEU A 2 6.26 1.76 -10.12
N ASN A 3 5.78 2.19 -11.29
CA ASN A 3 5.93 3.56 -11.76
C ASN A 3 4.79 4.43 -11.20
N ILE A 4 5.12 5.56 -10.58
CA ILE A 4 4.13 6.46 -9.96
C ILE A 4 3.80 7.59 -10.93
N ILE A 5 2.62 7.54 -11.54
CA ILE A 5 2.13 8.56 -12.48
C ILE A 5 1.57 9.77 -11.71
N ARG A 6 0.82 9.53 -10.63
CA ARG A 6 0.26 10.57 -9.76
C ARG A 6 0.28 10.10 -8.31
N ALA A 7 0.94 10.83 -7.41
CA ALA A 7 1.08 10.40 -6.01
C ALA A 7 -0.09 10.80 -5.09
N GLY A 8 -0.95 11.74 -5.45
CA GLY A 8 -1.98 12.28 -4.55
C GLY A 8 -1.42 13.30 -3.55
N ILE A 9 -2.17 13.61 -2.49
CA ILE A 9 -1.85 14.71 -1.58
C ILE A 9 -0.80 14.35 -0.51
N TYR A 10 -0.77 13.09 -0.08
CA TYR A 10 0.13 12.61 0.97
C TYR A 10 0.25 11.08 0.86
N THR A 11 1.27 10.65 0.13
CA THR A 11 1.60 9.24 -0.09
C THR A 11 3.01 8.97 0.38
N SER A 12 3.19 7.90 1.14
CA SER A 12 4.48 7.54 1.70
C SER A 12 4.65 6.02 1.73
N VAL A 13 5.90 5.56 1.72
CA VAL A 13 6.18 4.16 2.04
C VAL A 13 6.14 4.02 3.56
N GLN A 14 5.30 3.13 4.05
CA GLN A 14 5.18 2.80 5.46
C GLN A 14 5.50 1.32 5.70
N ASP A 15 6.02 1.02 6.87
CA ASP A 15 6.20 -0.31 7.40
C ASP A 15 5.57 -0.42 8.81
N SER A 16 5.94 -1.43 9.59
CA SER A 16 5.48 -1.57 10.98
C SER A 16 6.11 -0.55 11.95
N GLY A 17 7.00 0.30 11.45
CA GLY A 17 7.72 1.34 12.15
C GLY A 17 9.10 0.93 12.65
N ARG A 18 9.83 1.91 13.19
CA ARG A 18 11.20 1.78 13.69
C ARG A 18 11.22 1.71 15.21
N HIS A 19 11.43 0.52 15.77
CA HIS A 19 11.40 0.27 17.21
C HIS A 19 12.79 0.43 17.85
N GLY A 20 12.85 0.58 19.18
CA GLY A 20 14.10 0.58 19.96
C GLY A 20 14.80 1.93 20.16
N PHE A 21 14.40 2.98 19.43
CA PHE A 21 15.10 4.27 19.45
C PHE A 21 14.34 5.42 20.12
N ARG A 22 13.19 5.15 20.75
CA ARG A 22 12.38 6.20 21.41
C ARG A 22 13.13 6.92 22.53
N GLN A 23 14.02 6.22 23.24
CA GLN A 23 14.91 6.81 24.25
C GLN A 23 15.89 7.85 23.68
N SER A 24 16.14 7.80 22.37
CA SER A 24 16.99 8.73 21.63
C SER A 24 16.16 9.80 20.89
N GLY A 25 14.86 9.92 21.19
CA GLY A 25 13.99 10.92 20.58
C GLY A 25 13.51 10.59 19.16
N LEU A 26 13.72 9.36 18.68
CA LEU A 26 13.24 8.95 17.36
C LEU A 26 11.79 8.42 17.44
N SER A 27 10.90 9.06 16.70
CA SER A 27 9.53 8.62 16.52
C SER A 27 9.46 7.25 15.85
N HIS A 28 8.49 6.46 16.28
CA HIS A 28 8.32 5.10 15.79
C HIS A 28 7.81 5.04 14.33
N CYS A 29 7.00 6.02 13.90
CA CYS A 29 6.38 6.05 12.56
C CYS A 29 5.60 4.74 12.26
N GLY A 30 5.54 4.36 10.98
CA GLY A 30 4.80 3.22 10.49
C GLY A 30 3.38 3.59 10.07
N ALA A 31 2.69 2.64 9.44
CA ALA A 31 1.33 2.83 8.97
C ALA A 31 0.40 3.26 10.12
N LEU A 32 -0.45 4.25 9.86
CA LEU A 32 -1.39 4.78 10.84
C LEU A 32 -2.50 3.75 11.13
N ASP A 33 -3.01 3.09 10.10
CA ASP A 33 -3.95 1.96 10.19
C ASP A 33 -3.20 0.63 10.04
N LYS A 34 -2.67 0.12 11.16
CA LYS A 34 -1.90 -1.14 11.19
C LYS A 34 -2.72 -2.36 10.74
N PRO A 35 -3.98 -2.57 11.18
CA PRO A 35 -4.78 -3.69 10.70
C PRO A 35 -4.95 -3.71 9.18
N ALA A 36 -5.26 -2.56 8.56
CA ALA A 36 -5.36 -2.48 7.11
C ALA A 36 -4.04 -2.83 6.42
N PHE A 37 -2.95 -2.20 6.85
CA PHE A 37 -1.59 -2.44 6.36
C PHE A 37 -1.18 -3.91 6.44
N GLN A 38 -1.36 -4.55 7.59
CA GLN A 38 -1.02 -5.97 7.78
C GLN A 38 -1.89 -6.87 6.90
N THR A 39 -3.17 -6.56 6.76
CA THR A 39 -4.09 -7.31 5.89
C THR A 39 -3.64 -7.25 4.44
N ALA A 40 -3.23 -6.08 3.93
CA ALA A 40 -2.72 -5.95 2.56
C ALA A 40 -1.51 -6.84 2.29
N ASN A 41 -0.53 -6.82 3.21
CA ASN A 41 0.67 -7.65 3.11
C ASN A 41 0.35 -9.15 3.15
N LEU A 42 -0.53 -9.58 4.07
CA LEU A 42 -0.94 -10.98 4.19
C LEU A 42 -1.69 -11.47 2.94
N LEU A 43 -2.54 -10.62 2.35
CA LEU A 43 -3.28 -10.96 1.12
C LEU A 43 -2.33 -11.33 -0.02
N VAL A 44 -1.23 -10.60 -0.19
CA VAL A 44 -0.24 -10.89 -1.24
C VAL A 44 0.81 -11.93 -0.84
N GLY A 45 0.78 -12.43 0.41
CA GLY A 45 1.67 -13.47 0.92
C GLY A 45 3.01 -12.97 1.48
N ASN A 46 3.13 -11.66 1.74
CA ASN A 46 4.30 -11.09 2.38
C ASN A 46 4.29 -11.31 3.91
N ASP A 47 5.43 -11.04 4.56
CA ASP A 47 5.44 -10.79 6.00
C ASP A 47 4.48 -9.63 6.33
N ALA A 48 3.74 -9.73 7.43
CA ALA A 48 2.74 -8.74 7.81
C ALA A 48 3.32 -7.32 7.99
N ASN A 49 4.63 -7.20 8.19
CA ASN A 49 5.35 -5.93 8.39
C ASN A 49 6.13 -5.45 7.18
N ALA A 50 6.01 -6.12 6.02
CA ALA A 50 6.70 -5.71 4.80
C ALA A 50 6.27 -4.28 4.36
N PRO A 51 7.17 -3.48 3.76
CA PRO A 51 6.83 -2.12 3.36
C PRO A 51 5.69 -2.07 2.34
N ALA A 52 4.76 -1.12 2.51
CA ALA A 52 3.65 -0.86 1.60
C ALA A 52 3.41 0.66 1.46
N LEU A 53 2.61 1.07 0.48
CA LEU A 53 2.23 2.46 0.30
C LEU A 53 1.05 2.82 1.22
N GLU A 54 1.21 3.87 2.02
CA GLU A 54 0.10 4.55 2.69
C GLU A 54 -0.33 5.75 1.86
N ILE A 55 -1.63 5.84 1.58
CA ILE A 55 -2.23 6.80 0.65
C ILE A 55 -3.32 7.58 1.38
N THR A 56 -3.19 8.90 1.44
CA THR A 56 -4.19 9.78 2.06
C THR A 56 -5.16 10.31 1.02
N LEU A 57 -6.47 10.07 1.22
CA LEU A 57 -7.56 10.53 0.35
C LEU A 57 -7.43 10.08 -1.12
N GLY A 58 -6.84 8.91 -1.35
CA GLY A 58 -6.76 8.28 -2.67
C GLY A 58 -5.96 9.10 -3.68
N GLN A 59 -6.49 9.22 -4.89
CA GLN A 59 -5.88 9.93 -6.03
C GLN A 59 -4.49 9.42 -6.44
N LEU A 60 -4.10 8.21 -6.05
CA LEU A 60 -2.91 7.54 -6.55
C LEU A 60 -3.18 6.98 -7.96
N VAL A 61 -2.23 7.12 -8.88
CA VAL A 61 -2.19 6.43 -10.17
C VAL A 61 -0.80 5.81 -10.33
N VAL A 62 -0.76 4.51 -10.57
CA VAL A 62 0.47 3.72 -10.74
C VAL A 62 0.38 2.83 -11.96
N GLU A 63 1.53 2.53 -12.54
CA GLU A 63 1.71 1.58 -13.64
C GLU A 63 2.60 0.44 -13.15
N PHE A 64 2.21 -0.80 -13.46
CA PHE A 64 2.94 -2.00 -13.07
C PHE A 64 3.85 -2.44 -14.22
N GLU A 65 5.17 -2.37 -14.05
CA GLU A 65 6.10 -2.80 -15.12
C GLU A 65 6.24 -4.33 -15.22
N ASN A 66 5.68 -5.07 -14.26
CA ASN A 66 5.75 -6.53 -14.22
C ASN A 66 4.41 -7.14 -13.82
N GLU A 67 4.07 -8.28 -14.41
CA GLU A 67 2.95 -9.10 -13.95
C GLU A 67 3.17 -9.53 -12.49
N THR A 68 2.20 -9.24 -11.62
CA THR A 68 2.30 -9.50 -10.19
C THR A 68 0.92 -9.63 -9.55
N TRP A 69 0.89 -9.86 -8.23
CA TRP A 69 -0.31 -9.74 -7.41
C TRP A 69 -0.24 -8.46 -6.59
N PHE A 70 -1.38 -7.82 -6.35
CA PHE A 70 -1.52 -6.66 -5.48
C PHE A 70 -2.76 -6.79 -4.59
N ALA A 71 -2.86 -5.93 -3.58
CA ALA A 71 -4.03 -5.82 -2.73
C ALA A 71 -4.26 -4.37 -2.32
N LEU A 72 -5.53 -4.01 -2.09
CA LEU A 72 -5.95 -2.72 -1.56
C LEU A 72 -6.71 -2.94 -0.26
N THR A 73 -6.49 -2.09 0.74
CA THR A 73 -7.14 -2.15 2.06
C THR A 73 -7.37 -0.74 2.61
N GLY A 74 -8.08 -0.61 3.73
CA GLY A 74 -8.42 0.68 4.32
C GLY A 74 -9.61 1.31 3.60
N ALA A 75 -9.58 2.63 3.41
CA ALA A 75 -10.67 3.36 2.75
C ALA A 75 -10.89 2.87 1.31
N GLY A 76 -12.14 2.57 0.95
CA GLY A 76 -12.52 2.27 -0.43
C GLY A 76 -12.52 3.55 -1.27
N CYS A 77 -11.72 3.58 -2.33
CA CYS A 77 -11.56 4.76 -3.21
C CYS A 77 -12.06 4.53 -4.64
N GLU A 78 -12.97 3.57 -4.84
CA GLU A 78 -13.52 3.22 -6.17
C GLU A 78 -12.39 2.95 -7.19
N ALA A 79 -11.38 2.20 -6.76
CA ALA A 79 -10.20 1.93 -7.56
C ALA A 79 -10.57 1.20 -8.86
N GLN A 80 -9.86 1.54 -9.93
CA GLN A 80 -9.97 0.89 -11.23
C GLN A 80 -8.60 0.36 -11.61
N LEU A 81 -8.58 -0.86 -12.13
CA LEU A 81 -7.46 -1.44 -12.85
C LEU A 81 -7.84 -1.41 -14.33
N ASP A 82 -7.12 -0.58 -15.08
CA ASP A 82 -7.53 -0.14 -16.43
C ASP A 82 -8.97 0.42 -16.37
N ASP A 83 -9.90 -0.18 -17.11
CA ASP A 83 -11.31 0.20 -17.14
C ASP A 83 -12.21 -0.70 -16.26
N GLN A 84 -11.61 -1.57 -15.44
CA GLN A 84 -12.34 -2.48 -14.58
C GLN A 84 -12.25 -2.06 -13.11
N PRO A 85 -13.38 -1.86 -12.42
CA PRO A 85 -13.34 -1.58 -11.00
C PRO A 85 -12.69 -2.74 -10.22
N VAL A 86 -12.05 -2.42 -9.10
CA VAL A 86 -11.46 -3.37 -8.16
C VAL A 86 -11.78 -2.98 -6.70
N TRP A 87 -11.88 -3.97 -5.82
CA TRP A 87 -12.39 -3.80 -4.45
C TRP A 87 -11.31 -4.06 -3.41
N THR A 88 -11.45 -3.41 -2.25
CA THR A 88 -10.55 -3.64 -1.11
C THR A 88 -10.75 -5.02 -0.49
N GLY A 89 -9.71 -5.55 0.15
CA GLY A 89 -9.75 -6.81 0.90
C GLY A 89 -9.51 -8.08 0.07
N TRP A 90 -9.01 -7.96 -1.16
CA TRP A 90 -8.72 -9.08 -2.05
C TRP A 90 -7.27 -9.10 -2.54
N ARG A 91 -6.75 -10.30 -2.81
CA ARG A 91 -5.56 -10.49 -3.64
C ARG A 91 -5.98 -10.48 -5.11
N LEU A 92 -5.46 -9.53 -5.87
CA LEU A 92 -5.83 -9.28 -7.25
C LEU A 92 -4.62 -9.48 -8.18
N PRO A 93 -4.78 -10.14 -9.34
CA PRO A 93 -3.71 -10.22 -10.33
C PRO A 93 -3.65 -8.92 -11.15
N VAL A 94 -2.44 -8.54 -11.57
CA VAL A 94 -2.22 -7.45 -12.53
C VAL A 94 -1.17 -7.86 -13.56
N LYS A 95 -1.36 -7.45 -14.81
CA LYS A 95 -0.40 -7.66 -15.89
C LYS A 95 0.62 -6.54 -15.93
N ALA A 96 1.68 -6.71 -16.71
CA ALA A 96 2.61 -5.61 -16.99
C ALA A 96 2.00 -4.65 -18.02
N GLY A 97 2.27 -3.35 -17.83
CA GLY A 97 1.67 -2.26 -18.61
C GLY A 97 0.45 -1.69 -17.92
#